data_AF-A0A3Q3FLU5-F1
#
_entry.id   AF-A0A3Q3FLU5-F1
#
_cell.length_a   1.000
_cell.length_b   1.000
_cell.length_c   1.000
_cell.angle_alpha   90.00
_cell.angle_beta   90.00
_cell.angle_gamma   90.00
#
_symmetry.space_group_name_H-M   'P 1'
#
loop_
_entity.id
_entity.type
_entity.pdbx_description
1 polymer ?
#
loop_
_entity_poly.entity_id
_entity_poly.type
_entity_poly.pdbx_seq_one_letter_code
_entity_poly.pdbx_strand_id
1 'polypeptide(L)'
;AAQTGNCSLLQGRRFYCREWALDKLWRCLENRSVPGQPAGLLVTGGPGAGKTALCTEVVWPTSKAGVEVGLASRCLASHFCQREDQRSMGLVCPPPGYKEILNSPSVSSTLEPLTCQKDPDNTFKRAVLGPLLDLSPPAQTLMMVVDSIDVAFEAGIGGGKSGSIAELLAANQHLLPGWLLLVCSVRRHNKAVCKMFSGEKR
;
A
#
# COMPACT_ATOMS: atom_id res chain seq x y z
N ALA A 1 -0.93 -19.29 13.65
CA ALA A 1 0.13 -18.28 13.85
C ALA A 1 -0.27 -17.02 13.10
N ALA A 2 -0.41 -15.88 13.78
CA ALA A 2 -0.66 -14.62 13.10
C ALA A 2 0.54 -14.34 12.18
N GLN A 3 0.30 -14.22 10.88
CA GLN A 3 1.33 -13.77 9.94
C GLN A 3 1.73 -12.35 10.39
N THR A 4 2.87 -12.23 11.05
CA THR A 4 3.48 -10.95 11.37
C THR A 4 3.88 -10.31 10.05
N GLY A 5 3.00 -9.46 9.52
CA GLY A 5 3.27 -8.66 8.33
C GLY A 5 4.53 -7.83 8.49
N ASN A 6 5.15 -7.44 7.37
CA ASN A 6 6.37 -6.64 7.38
C ASN A 6 6.15 -5.32 8.14
N CYS A 7 6.71 -5.23 9.34
CA CYS A 7 6.60 -4.06 10.21
C CYS A 7 7.76 -3.10 9.93
N SER A 8 7.51 -1.82 10.17
CA SER A 8 8.55 -0.79 10.05
C SER A 8 9.57 -0.91 11.17
N LEU A 9 10.86 -0.74 10.86
CA LEU A 9 11.93 -0.61 11.87
C LEU A 9 11.75 0.62 12.79
N LEU A 10 10.88 1.55 12.40
CA LEU A 10 10.53 2.74 13.17
C LEU A 10 9.30 2.55 14.05
N GLN A 11 8.68 1.37 14.07
CA GLN A 11 7.50 1.13 14.91
C GLN A 11 7.84 1.39 16.39
N GLY A 12 6.96 2.13 17.07
CA GLY A 12 7.15 2.52 18.48
C GLY A 12 8.18 3.63 18.70
N ARG A 13 8.85 4.14 17.65
CA ARG A 13 9.70 5.33 17.75
C ARG A 13 8.84 6.59 17.77
N ARG A 14 9.28 7.60 18.51
CA ARG A 14 8.57 8.88 18.61
C ARG A 14 8.57 9.62 17.27
N PHE A 15 7.45 10.22 16.92
CA PHE A 15 7.25 11.02 15.73
C PHE A 15 7.04 12.51 16.07
N TYR A 16 7.56 13.43 15.24
CA TYR A 16 7.57 14.87 15.51
C TYR A 16 7.33 15.73 14.25
N CYS A 17 6.66 16.87 14.42
CA CYS A 17 6.68 18.04 13.54
C CYS A 17 6.15 17.84 12.11
N ARG A 18 5.24 16.88 11.91
CA ARG A 18 4.68 16.51 10.60
C ARG A 18 3.17 16.30 10.64
N GLU A 19 2.51 16.92 11.60
CA GLU A 19 1.07 16.87 11.86
C GLU A 19 0.30 17.29 10.60
N TRP A 20 0.77 18.35 9.92
CA TRP A 20 0.19 18.82 8.65
C TRP A 20 0.10 17.74 7.56
N ALA A 21 1.04 16.78 7.54
CA ALA A 21 1.07 15.73 6.54
C ALA A 21 0.03 14.65 6.84
N LEU A 22 -0.20 14.37 8.13
CA LEU A 22 -1.27 13.48 8.60
C LEU A 22 -2.63 14.08 8.28
N ASP A 23 -2.83 15.37 8.57
CA ASP A 23 -4.07 16.09 8.24
C ASP A 23 -4.34 16.10 6.74
N LYS A 24 -3.30 16.31 5.93
CA LYS A 24 -3.42 16.27 4.46
C LYS A 24 -3.85 14.90 3.96
N LEU A 25 -3.27 13.82 4.49
CA LEU A 25 -3.64 12.47 4.13
C LEU A 25 -5.09 12.16 4.54
N TRP A 26 -5.49 12.58 5.75
CA TRP A 26 -6.86 12.42 6.22
C TRP A 26 -7.87 13.10 5.30
N ARG A 27 -7.61 14.34 4.89
CA ARG A 27 -8.46 15.06 3.91
C ARG A 27 -8.55 14.34 2.57
N CYS A 28 -7.48 13.71 2.11
CA CYS A 28 -7.52 12.90 0.89
C CYS A 28 -8.43 11.67 1.02
N LEU A 29 -8.52 11.06 2.21
CA LEU A 29 -9.43 9.96 2.47
C LEU A 29 -10.90 10.39 2.51
N GLU A 30 -11.18 11.52 3.15
CA GLU A 30 -12.54 12.08 3.21
C GLU A 30 -13.06 12.50 1.83
N ASN A 31 -12.22 13.15 1.02
CA ASN A 31 -12.63 13.67 -0.28
C ASN A 31 -12.77 12.60 -1.36
N ARG A 32 -12.42 11.33 -1.08
CA ARG A 32 -12.40 10.26 -2.08
C ARG A 32 -13.79 9.88 -2.60
N SER A 33 -14.85 10.15 -1.85
CA SER A 33 -16.23 9.92 -2.29
C SER A 33 -16.65 10.81 -3.47
N VAL A 34 -15.81 11.76 -3.88
CA VAL A 34 -16.06 12.63 -5.04
C VAL A 34 -15.58 11.95 -6.34
N PRO A 35 -16.39 11.92 -7.41
CA PRO A 35 -15.97 11.41 -8.71
C PRO A 35 -14.72 12.12 -9.25
N GLY A 36 -13.81 11.37 -9.89
CA GLY A 36 -12.60 11.92 -10.54
C GLY A 36 -11.38 12.10 -9.64
N GLN A 37 -11.41 11.61 -8.40
CA GLN A 37 -10.24 11.60 -7.52
C GLN A 37 -9.23 10.52 -7.94
N PRO A 38 -7.91 10.75 -7.73
CA PRO A 38 -6.89 9.78 -8.08
C PRO A 38 -7.03 8.48 -7.26
N ALA A 39 -6.65 7.36 -7.87
CA ALA A 39 -6.68 6.04 -7.24
C ALA A 39 -5.70 5.92 -6.05
N GLY A 40 -4.75 6.84 -5.92
CA GLY A 40 -3.76 6.83 -4.86
C GLY A 40 -3.09 8.18 -4.59
N LEU A 41 -2.29 8.20 -3.53
CA LEU A 41 -1.47 9.32 -3.07
C LEU A 41 0.00 8.90 -2.99
N LEU A 42 0.88 9.73 -3.54
CA LEU A 42 2.31 9.48 -3.56
C LEU A 42 3.06 10.44 -2.61
N VAL A 43 3.68 9.87 -1.58
CA VAL A 43 4.56 10.58 -0.64
C VAL A 43 5.97 10.62 -1.23
N THR A 44 6.39 11.79 -1.69
CA THR A 44 7.72 11.99 -2.28
C THR A 44 8.63 12.78 -1.35
N GLY A 45 9.95 12.51 -1.42
CA GLY A 45 10.94 13.21 -0.61
C GLY A 45 12.35 12.67 -0.80
N GLY A 46 13.35 13.46 -0.44
CA GLY A 46 14.75 13.04 -0.47
C GLY A 46 15.06 11.88 0.49
N PRO A 47 16.26 11.29 0.42
CA PRO A 47 16.77 10.42 1.46
C PRO A 47 16.71 11.11 2.83
N GLY A 48 16.35 10.39 3.90
CA GLY A 48 16.25 10.97 5.24
C GLY A 48 15.10 11.95 5.48
N ALA A 49 14.25 12.23 4.48
CA ALA A 49 13.16 13.22 4.62
C ALA A 49 12.00 12.78 5.55
N GLY A 50 12.08 11.59 6.15
CA GLY A 50 11.07 11.06 7.08
C GLY A 50 9.86 10.39 6.43
N LYS A 51 9.94 9.95 5.16
CA LYS A 51 8.83 9.25 4.47
C LYS A 51 8.39 7.98 5.20
N THR A 52 9.34 7.09 5.48
CA THR A 52 9.08 5.86 6.25
C THR A 52 8.58 6.17 7.65
N ALA A 53 9.08 7.22 8.30
CA ALA A 53 8.59 7.66 9.61
C ALA A 53 7.13 8.10 9.53
N LEU A 54 6.75 8.88 8.51
CA LEU A 54 5.36 9.27 8.25
C LEU A 54 4.47 8.05 7.99
N CYS A 55 4.87 7.15 7.08
CA CYS A 55 4.11 5.92 6.80
C CYS A 55 3.98 5.03 8.05
N THR A 56 5.00 4.97 8.90
CA THR A 56 4.95 4.24 10.17
C THR A 56 3.95 4.86 11.13
N GLU A 57 3.99 6.19 11.29
CA GLU A 57 3.06 6.92 12.17
C GLU A 57 1.61 6.78 11.70
N VAL A 58 1.37 6.75 10.39
CA VAL A 58 0.04 6.53 9.80
C VAL A 58 -0.54 5.16 10.18
N VAL A 59 0.30 4.12 10.28
CA VAL A 59 -0.13 2.75 10.58
C VAL A 59 -0.13 2.48 12.09
N TRP A 60 0.89 2.94 12.81
CA TRP A 60 1.10 2.75 14.25
C TRP A 60 1.45 4.09 14.92
N PRO A 61 0.45 4.95 15.20
CA PRO A 61 0.70 6.29 15.70
C PRO A 61 1.29 6.25 17.11
N THR A 62 2.26 7.13 17.33
CA THR A 62 2.92 7.33 18.63
C THR A 62 2.77 8.77 19.14
N SER A 63 2.50 9.71 18.24
CA SER A 63 2.28 11.11 18.55
C SER A 63 0.81 11.38 18.88
N LYS A 64 0.57 12.41 19.71
CA LYS A 64 -0.80 12.86 20.02
C LYS A 64 -1.59 13.18 18.75
N ALA A 65 -0.97 13.91 17.81
CA ALA A 65 -1.59 14.24 16.54
C ALA A 65 -1.92 12.99 15.69
N GLY A 66 -1.01 12.01 15.61
CA GLY A 66 -1.27 10.77 14.89
C GLY A 66 -2.44 9.97 15.45
N VAL A 67 -2.58 9.93 16.77
CA VAL A 67 -3.72 9.30 17.45
C VAL A 67 -5.01 10.08 17.17
N GLU A 68 -4.99 11.41 17.28
CA GLU A 68 -6.16 12.28 17.10
C GLU A 68 -6.69 12.27 15.65
N VAL A 69 -5.81 12.26 14.65
CA VAL A 69 -6.22 12.19 13.23
C VAL A 69 -6.86 10.82 12.91
N GLY A 70 -6.53 9.77 13.67
CA GLY A 70 -7.24 8.48 13.62
C GLY A 70 -6.99 7.64 12.37
N LEU A 71 -5.94 7.93 11.59
CA LEU A 71 -5.61 7.26 10.32
C LEU A 71 -5.41 5.74 10.47
N ALA A 72 -4.84 5.28 11.58
CA ALA A 72 -4.57 3.86 11.82
C ALA A 72 -5.85 3.00 11.73
N SER A 73 -6.99 3.53 12.19
CA SER A 73 -8.29 2.84 12.12
C SER A 73 -8.79 2.61 10.69
N ARG A 74 -8.23 3.35 9.72
CA ARG A 74 -8.52 3.24 8.29
C ARG A 74 -7.44 2.48 7.52
N CYS A 75 -6.38 2.01 8.18
CA CYS A 75 -5.33 1.24 7.54
C CYS A 75 -5.75 -0.21 7.37
N LEU A 76 -6.04 -0.59 6.13
CA LEU A 76 -6.39 -1.96 5.76
C LEU A 76 -5.14 -2.86 5.79
N ALA A 77 -4.07 -2.39 5.17
CA ALA A 77 -2.86 -3.15 4.92
C ALA A 77 -1.66 -2.21 4.83
N SER A 78 -0.49 -2.75 5.19
CA SER A 78 0.77 -2.04 5.05
C SER A 78 1.87 -2.96 4.57
N HIS A 79 2.73 -2.44 3.70
CA HIS A 79 3.96 -3.11 3.30
C HIS A 79 5.11 -2.10 3.32
N PHE A 80 6.16 -2.44 4.05
CA PHE A 80 7.39 -1.67 4.08
C PHE A 80 8.43 -2.42 3.25
N CYS A 81 8.71 -1.91 2.05
CA CYS A 81 9.69 -2.52 1.16
C CYS A 81 11.10 -2.43 1.78
N GLN A 82 11.74 -3.58 1.97
CA GLN A 82 13.14 -3.66 2.42
C GLN A 82 13.97 -4.40 1.37
N ARG A 83 15.24 -4.02 1.25
CA ARG A 83 16.14 -4.54 0.20
C ARG A 83 16.46 -6.04 0.37
N GLU A 84 16.32 -6.54 1.59
CA GLU A 84 16.71 -7.90 2.01
C GLU A 84 15.48 -8.80 2.27
N ASP A 85 14.26 -8.28 2.20
CA ASP A 85 13.05 -9.05 2.49
C ASP A 85 12.37 -9.56 1.21
N GLN A 86 12.22 -10.89 1.12
CA GLN A 86 11.29 -11.55 0.18
C GLN A 86 9.87 -11.72 0.77
N ARG A 87 9.55 -11.00 1.86
CA ARG A 87 8.32 -11.22 2.63
C ARG A 87 7.13 -10.49 2.01
N SER A 88 6.00 -11.18 1.96
CA SER A 88 4.75 -10.72 1.35
C SER A 88 4.11 -9.55 2.11
N MET A 89 3.21 -8.82 1.44
CA MET A 89 2.42 -7.75 2.06
C MET A 89 1.63 -8.25 3.26
N GLY A 90 1.64 -7.48 4.35
CA GLY A 90 0.91 -7.79 5.57
C GLY A 90 -0.40 -7.01 5.65
N LEU A 91 -1.50 -7.70 5.92
CA LEU A 91 -2.77 -7.05 6.29
C LEU A 91 -2.65 -6.56 7.73
N VAL A 92 -2.96 -5.29 7.97
CA VAL A 92 -2.89 -4.68 9.31
C VAL A 92 -4.24 -4.87 10.01
N CYS A 93 -5.33 -4.61 9.29
CA CYS A 93 -6.69 -4.78 9.76
C CYS A 93 -7.54 -5.35 8.61
N PRO A 94 -7.48 -6.67 8.34
CA PRO A 94 -8.26 -7.26 7.26
C PRO A 94 -9.75 -7.05 7.52
N PRO A 95 -10.54 -6.67 6.50
CA PRO A 95 -11.96 -6.44 6.67
C PRO A 95 -12.67 -7.79 6.89
N PRO A 96 -13.84 -7.80 7.56
CA PRO A 96 -14.62 -9.03 7.75
C PRO A 96 -14.90 -9.72 6.41
N GLY A 97 -14.80 -11.06 6.35
CA GLY A 97 -15.01 -11.82 5.12
C GLY A 97 -13.75 -12.04 4.28
N TYR A 98 -12.71 -11.21 4.46
CA TYR A 98 -11.50 -11.30 3.63
C TYR A 98 -10.71 -12.59 3.87
N LYS A 99 -10.59 -13.02 5.13
CA LYS A 99 -9.86 -14.24 5.49
C LYS A 99 -10.55 -15.48 4.94
N GLU A 100 -11.88 -15.50 4.95
CA GLU A 100 -12.70 -16.58 4.43
C GLU A 100 -12.48 -16.73 2.92
N ILE A 101 -12.42 -15.61 2.18
CA ILE A 101 -12.12 -15.62 0.74
C ILE A 101 -10.70 -16.14 0.48
N LEU A 102 -9.70 -15.70 1.26
CA LEU A 102 -8.32 -16.17 1.10
C LEU A 102 -8.16 -17.68 1.37
N ASN A 103 -8.96 -18.22 2.28
CA ASN A 103 -8.94 -19.65 2.61
C ASN A 103 -9.70 -20.51 1.59
N SER A 104 -10.35 -19.90 0.60
CA SER A 104 -10.99 -20.66 -0.48
C SER A 104 -9.94 -21.38 -1.33
N PRO A 105 -10.19 -22.62 -1.78
CA PRO A 105 -9.21 -23.41 -2.55
C PRO A 105 -8.73 -22.73 -3.85
N SER A 106 -9.59 -21.91 -4.45
CA SER A 106 -9.31 -21.15 -5.68
C SER A 106 -8.32 -20.01 -5.48
N VAL A 107 -8.22 -19.47 -4.25
CA VAL A 107 -7.30 -18.38 -3.89
C VAL A 107 -6.07 -18.92 -3.18
N SER A 108 -6.23 -19.87 -2.25
CA SER A 108 -5.12 -20.41 -1.46
C SER A 108 -4.02 -21.05 -2.32
N SER A 109 -4.38 -21.73 -3.41
CA SER A 109 -3.44 -22.31 -4.38
C SER A 109 -2.60 -21.26 -5.11
N THR A 110 -3.13 -20.04 -5.29
CA THR A 110 -2.39 -18.93 -5.90
C THR A 110 -1.41 -18.27 -4.95
N LEU A 111 -1.63 -18.41 -3.64
CA LEU A 111 -0.75 -17.89 -2.59
C LEU A 111 0.48 -18.77 -2.35
N GLU A 112 0.57 -19.94 -2.99
CA GLU A 112 1.76 -20.79 -2.89
C GLU A 112 2.99 -20.04 -3.46
N PRO A 113 4.15 -20.05 -2.76
CA PRO A 113 5.31 -19.22 -3.13
C PRO A 113 5.78 -19.37 -4.58
N LEU A 114 5.77 -20.61 -5.11
CA LEU A 114 6.18 -20.88 -6.49
C LEU A 114 5.20 -20.31 -7.50
N THR A 115 3.90 -20.37 -7.21
CA THR A 115 2.84 -19.79 -8.04
C THR A 115 2.91 -18.27 -8.03
N CYS A 116 3.08 -17.68 -6.84
CA CYS A 116 3.31 -16.24 -6.64
C CYS A 116 4.48 -15.70 -7.47
N GLN A 117 5.63 -16.38 -7.43
CA GLN A 117 6.83 -15.98 -8.16
C GLN A 117 6.68 -16.15 -9.68
N LYS A 118 5.96 -17.18 -10.11
CA LYS A 118 5.75 -17.46 -11.54
C LYS A 118 4.87 -16.40 -12.21
N ASP A 119 3.84 -15.93 -11.51
CA ASP A 119 2.87 -14.95 -12.01
C ASP A 119 2.37 -14.03 -10.87
N PRO A 120 3.14 -12.98 -10.53
CA PRO A 120 2.77 -12.05 -9.47
C PRO A 120 1.52 -11.22 -9.81
N ASP A 121 1.29 -10.93 -11.09
CA ASP A 121 0.11 -10.20 -11.55
C ASP A 121 -1.19 -10.98 -11.35
N ASN A 122 -1.24 -12.24 -11.80
CA ASN A 122 -2.41 -13.08 -11.58
C ASN A 122 -2.63 -13.37 -10.09
N THR A 123 -1.56 -13.55 -9.33
CA THR A 123 -1.62 -13.72 -7.87
C THR A 123 -2.22 -12.48 -7.20
N PHE A 124 -1.73 -11.29 -7.53
CA PHE A 124 -2.27 -10.04 -6.99
C PHE A 124 -3.74 -9.85 -7.37
N LYS A 125 -4.12 -10.17 -8.60
CA LYS A 125 -5.52 -10.10 -9.05
C LYS A 125 -6.42 -11.06 -8.28
N ARG A 126 -6.01 -12.32 -8.09
CA ARG A 126 -6.84 -13.35 -7.46
C ARG A 126 -6.86 -13.31 -5.94
N ALA A 127 -5.73 -12.96 -5.32
CA ALA A 127 -5.60 -12.99 -3.86
C ALA A 127 -5.77 -11.61 -3.21
N VAL A 128 -5.61 -10.52 -3.97
CA VAL A 128 -5.78 -9.16 -3.42
C VAL A 128 -6.96 -8.47 -4.07
N LEU A 129 -6.95 -8.23 -5.39
CA LEU A 129 -7.99 -7.41 -6.03
C LEU A 129 -9.37 -8.06 -6.00
N GLY A 130 -9.50 -9.31 -6.45
CA GLY A 130 -10.77 -10.05 -6.48
C GLY A 130 -11.42 -10.07 -5.09
N PRO A 131 -10.71 -10.53 -4.04
CA PRO A 131 -11.25 -10.53 -2.69
C PRO A 131 -11.63 -9.14 -2.18
N LEU A 132 -10.90 -8.08 -2.57
CA LEU A 132 -11.29 -6.72 -2.22
C LEU A 132 -12.52 -6.22 -2.99
N LEU A 133 -12.69 -6.62 -4.25
CA LEU A 133 -13.85 -6.24 -5.07
C LEU A 133 -15.13 -6.98 -4.65
N ASP A 134 -15.00 -8.21 -4.14
CA ASP A 134 -16.13 -9.03 -3.69
C ASP A 134 -16.69 -8.59 -2.34
N LEU A 135 -15.96 -7.76 -1.59
CA LEU A 135 -16.41 -7.25 -0.30
C LEU A 135 -17.42 -6.12 -0.46
N SER A 136 -18.39 -6.09 0.46
CA SER A 136 -19.27 -4.94 0.63
C SER A 136 -18.43 -3.69 0.95
N PRO A 137 -18.65 -2.55 0.27
CA PRO A 137 -17.93 -1.32 0.57
C PRO A 137 -18.06 -0.94 2.07
N PRO A 138 -16.94 -0.62 2.74
CA PRO A 138 -16.97 -0.15 4.12
C PRO A 138 -17.64 1.23 4.22
N ALA A 139 -18.13 1.57 5.41
CA ALA A 139 -18.77 2.87 5.68
C ALA A 139 -17.83 4.08 5.48
N GLN A 140 -16.52 3.85 5.55
CA GLN A 140 -15.49 4.86 5.39
C GLN A 140 -14.42 4.37 4.41
N THR A 141 -13.81 5.32 3.69
CA THR A 141 -12.66 5.04 2.83
C THR A 141 -11.51 4.45 3.66
N LEU A 142 -10.98 3.31 3.21
CA LEU A 142 -9.81 2.67 3.80
C LEU A 142 -8.56 2.99 2.98
N MET A 143 -7.38 2.69 3.52
CA MET A 143 -6.10 2.85 2.81
C MET A 143 -5.21 1.62 2.88
N MET A 144 -4.41 1.44 1.84
CA MET A 144 -3.28 0.52 1.79
C MET A 144 -1.99 1.33 1.71
N VAL A 145 -1.08 1.13 2.66
CA VAL A 145 0.20 1.86 2.72
C VAL A 145 1.33 1.00 2.17
N VAL A 146 2.06 1.50 1.18
CA VAL A 146 3.24 0.83 0.63
C VAL A 146 4.43 1.77 0.70
N ASP A 147 5.31 1.58 1.68
CA ASP A 147 6.50 2.40 1.86
C ASP A 147 7.65 1.95 0.97
N SER A 148 8.37 2.91 0.40
CA SER A 148 9.63 2.71 -0.32
C SER A 148 9.51 1.82 -1.56
N ILE A 149 8.51 2.08 -2.41
CA ILE A 149 8.25 1.31 -3.64
C ILE A 149 9.41 1.35 -4.65
N ASP A 150 10.39 2.24 -4.48
CA ASP A 150 11.59 2.34 -5.31
C ASP A 150 12.75 1.40 -4.92
N VAL A 151 12.66 0.66 -3.81
CA VAL A 151 13.80 -0.12 -3.25
C VAL A 151 14.29 -1.26 -4.15
N ALA A 152 13.40 -1.82 -4.96
CA ALA A 152 13.69 -2.93 -5.89
C ALA A 152 13.49 -2.54 -7.37
N PHE A 153 13.31 -1.24 -7.66
CA PHE A 153 13.10 -0.77 -9.02
C PHE A 153 14.44 -0.47 -9.68
N GLU A 154 14.92 -1.38 -10.53
CA GLU A 154 16.04 -1.15 -11.43
C GLU A 154 15.52 -0.90 -12.85
N ALA A 155 15.65 0.34 -13.32
CA ALA A 155 15.26 0.70 -14.67
C ALA A 155 16.18 0.00 -15.68
N GLY A 156 15.70 -1.04 -16.37
CA GLY A 156 16.32 -1.53 -17.60
C GLY A 156 16.66 -3.03 -17.69
N ILE A 157 16.26 -3.89 -16.76
CA ILE A 157 16.54 -5.33 -16.86
C ILE A 157 15.31 -6.15 -16.44
N GLY A 158 14.51 -6.64 -17.39
CA GLY A 158 13.46 -7.63 -17.08
C GLY A 158 12.26 -7.57 -18.02
N GLY A 159 11.99 -8.67 -18.73
CA GLY A 159 10.95 -8.75 -19.75
C GLY A 159 9.53 -8.95 -19.19
N GLY A 160 8.56 -8.22 -19.76
CA GLY A 160 7.13 -8.56 -19.89
C GLY A 160 6.28 -8.78 -18.63
N LYS A 161 6.85 -9.06 -17.47
CA LYS A 161 6.17 -9.30 -16.18
C LYS A 161 6.53 -8.19 -15.20
N SER A 162 5.61 -7.86 -14.28
CA SER A 162 5.89 -6.91 -13.19
C SER A 162 7.05 -7.42 -12.33
N GLY A 163 8.26 -6.89 -12.55
CA GLY A 163 9.48 -7.31 -11.87
C GLY A 163 9.64 -6.67 -10.49
N SER A 164 8.88 -5.61 -10.22
CA SER A 164 8.90 -4.86 -8.98
C SER A 164 7.50 -4.58 -8.43
N ILE A 165 7.42 -4.29 -7.12
CA ILE A 165 6.19 -3.86 -6.45
C ILE A 165 5.64 -2.57 -7.09
N ALA A 166 6.51 -1.65 -7.52
CA ALA A 166 6.10 -0.43 -8.20
C ALA A 166 5.34 -0.73 -9.50
N GLU A 167 5.87 -1.62 -10.35
CA GLU A 167 5.22 -2.02 -11.61
C GLU A 167 3.91 -2.75 -11.36
N LEU A 168 3.90 -3.70 -10.42
CA LEU A 168 2.71 -4.47 -10.05
C LEU A 168 1.58 -3.54 -9.60
N LEU A 169 1.87 -2.60 -8.71
CA LEU A 169 0.88 -1.64 -8.23
C LEU A 169 0.46 -0.65 -9.32
N ALA A 170 1.41 -0.13 -10.11
CA ALA A 170 1.10 0.81 -11.18
C ALA A 170 0.20 0.21 -12.27
N ALA A 171 0.45 -1.05 -12.64
CA ALA A 171 -0.34 -1.78 -13.63
C ALA A 171 -1.77 -2.07 -13.14
N ASN A 172 -1.96 -2.24 -11.83
CA ASN A 172 -3.22 -2.74 -11.26
C ASN A 172 -4.00 -1.71 -10.42
N GLN A 173 -3.46 -0.51 -10.14
CA GLN A 173 -4.11 0.51 -9.30
C GLN A 173 -5.51 0.94 -9.78
N HIS A 174 -5.77 0.86 -11.08
CA HIS A 174 -7.07 1.19 -11.68
C HIS A 174 -8.17 0.16 -11.38
N LEU A 175 -7.78 -1.05 -10.95
CA LEU A 175 -8.70 -2.13 -10.55
C LEU A 175 -9.02 -2.12 -9.05
N LEU A 176 -8.38 -1.23 -8.28
CA LEU A 176 -8.66 -1.12 -6.85
C LEU A 176 -10.10 -0.63 -6.63
N PRO A 177 -10.78 -1.13 -5.59
CA PRO A 177 -12.13 -0.65 -5.30
C PRO A 177 -12.11 0.85 -4.97
N GLY A 178 -13.17 1.54 -5.38
CA GLY A 178 -13.31 3.00 -5.19
C GLY A 178 -13.26 3.45 -3.72
N TRP A 179 -13.43 2.52 -2.77
CA TRP A 179 -13.34 2.75 -1.33
C TRP A 179 -11.94 2.51 -0.73
N LEU A 180 -10.96 1.98 -1.47
CA LEU A 180 -9.57 1.76 -1.00
C LEU A 180 -8.49 2.69 -1.61
N LEU A 181 -7.92 3.60 -0.83
CA LEU A 181 -6.88 4.55 -1.28
C LEU A 181 -5.49 3.90 -1.20
N LEU A 182 -4.75 3.90 -2.31
CA LEU A 182 -3.35 3.46 -2.29
C LEU A 182 -2.43 4.61 -1.85
N VAL A 183 -1.65 4.43 -0.79
CA VAL A 183 -0.67 5.42 -0.29
C VAL A 183 0.73 4.86 -0.48
N CYS A 184 1.47 5.37 -1.46
CA CYS A 184 2.82 4.91 -1.77
C CYS A 184 3.87 5.92 -1.31
N SER A 185 5.03 5.47 -0.85
CA SER A 185 6.19 6.32 -0.56
C SER A 185 7.34 6.05 -1.53
N VAL A 186 7.95 7.11 -2.05
CA VAL A 186 9.02 7.01 -3.07
C VAL A 186 10.09 8.07 -2.89
N ARG A 187 11.35 7.77 -3.22
CA ARG A 187 12.41 8.78 -3.31
C ARG A 187 12.19 9.70 -4.50
N ARG A 188 12.27 11.02 -4.26
CA ARG A 188 12.01 12.07 -5.29
C ARG A 188 12.91 11.99 -6.53
N HIS A 189 14.08 11.35 -6.43
CA HIS A 189 15.01 11.17 -7.55
C HIS A 189 14.61 10.03 -8.49
N ASN A 190 13.80 9.07 -8.04
CA ASN A 190 13.33 7.99 -8.91
C ASN A 190 12.16 8.47 -9.78
N LYS A 191 12.49 9.18 -10.86
CA LYS A 191 11.51 9.80 -11.77
C LYS A 191 10.65 8.78 -12.51
N ALA A 192 11.22 7.63 -12.85
CA ALA A 192 10.49 6.55 -13.51
C ALA A 192 9.33 6.07 -12.64
N VAL A 193 9.59 5.70 -11.37
CA VAL A 193 8.54 5.30 -10.44
C VAL A 193 7.56 6.45 -10.18
N CYS A 194 8.05 7.67 -9.97
CA CYS A 194 7.14 8.82 -9.80
C CYS A 194 6.18 8.96 -11.00
N LYS A 195 6.65 8.73 -12.23
CA LYS A 195 5.85 8.86 -13.45
C LYS A 195 4.74 7.80 -13.54
N MET A 196 4.99 6.58 -13.06
CA MET A 196 4.01 5.50 -13.06
C MET A 196 2.74 5.80 -12.23
N PHE A 197 2.86 6.66 -11.23
CA PHE A 197 1.77 7.02 -10.31
C PHE A 197 1.27 8.46 -10.50
N SER A 198 1.96 9.29 -11.28
CA SER A 198 1.43 10.58 -11.74
C SER A 198 0.55 10.31 -12.95
N GLY A 199 -0.74 10.04 -12.74
CA GLY A 199 -1.68 9.77 -13.82
C GLY A 199 -1.55 10.80 -14.94
N GLU A 200 -1.09 10.38 -16.11
CA GLU A 200 -1.24 11.14 -17.33
C GLU A 200 -2.74 11.13 -17.61
N LYS A 201 -3.40 12.29 -17.41
CA LYS A 201 -4.75 12.52 -17.94
C LYS A 201 -4.69 12.24 -19.44
N ARG A 202 -5.24 11.11 -19.86
CA ARG A 202 -5.67 10.93 -21.25
C ARG A 202 -7.00 11.63 -21.43
#